data_AF-A0A355H7R2-F1
#
_entry.id   AF-A0A355H7R2-F1
#
_cell.length_a   1.000
_cell.length_b   1.000
_cell.length_c   1.000
_cell.angle_alpha   90.00
_cell.angle_beta   90.00
_cell.angle_gamma   90.00
#
_symmetry.space_group_name_H-M   'P 1'
#
loop_
_entity.id
_entity.type
_entity.pdbx_description
1 polymer ?
#
loop_
_entity_poly.entity_id
_entity_poly.type
_entity_poly.pdbx_seq_one_letter_code
_entity_poly.pdbx_strand_id
1 'polypeptide(L)'
;MSEMETNFYVVGDNRGTAFFLRNIKFFIGLLLFIISGLSITTAYLYFTQLLDQELLTVQFKQEKTRNENLITKLKQTGQQDSEWEQQVLSQFSQQKKMNEQQASLLARQRGEISELNSILAQREQVVHQFQLEKTSTQEQINNLQLKVRSVLQQLLSTQASLTETITENEIIQAKVAELETEKNQLEKLLKKRKQTASSSVVPLNKQKSQTLVDSAVSVEKLKIQSKDGFVIVNYYLTNNSDRLQKGRTGMYLSSRKDLEKDIPFRLDNSTPFRIKRYRVISRKFSKVKDGSFVRILIWNDKKELIIDNAYPSE
;
A
#
# COMPACT_ATOMS: atom_id res chain seq x y z
N MET A 1 -11.43 28.50 -29.00
CA MET A 1 -11.52 29.61 -28.03
C MET A 1 -11.93 29.01 -26.71
N SER A 2 -11.11 29.20 -25.67
CA SER A 2 -11.24 28.55 -24.36
C SER A 2 -12.30 29.25 -23.53
N GLU A 3 -13.22 28.51 -22.91
CA GLU A 3 -14.11 29.02 -21.88
C GLU A 3 -13.30 29.37 -20.63
N MET A 4 -13.51 30.56 -20.05
CA MET A 4 -12.94 30.98 -18.78
C MET A 4 -13.85 30.52 -17.65
N GLU A 5 -13.40 29.55 -16.86
CA GLU A 5 -14.04 29.20 -15.59
C GLU A 5 -13.69 30.25 -14.52
N THR A 6 -14.69 31.01 -14.09
CA THR A 6 -14.60 31.97 -12.99
C THR A 6 -14.82 31.25 -11.66
N ASN A 7 -13.73 30.99 -10.93
CA ASN A 7 -13.80 30.46 -9.56
C ASN A 7 -14.07 31.59 -8.55
N PHE A 8 -15.25 31.60 -7.95
CA PHE A 8 -15.59 32.50 -6.83
C PHE A 8 -15.04 31.93 -5.51
N TYR A 9 -14.14 32.67 -4.85
CA TYR A 9 -13.72 32.39 -3.48
C TYR A 9 -14.58 33.20 -2.50
N VAL A 10 -15.44 32.52 -1.73
CA VAL A 10 -16.10 33.12 -0.57
C VAL A 10 -15.12 33.03 0.60
N VAL A 11 -14.44 34.14 0.91
CA VAL A 11 -13.63 34.27 2.13
C VAL A 11 -14.58 34.36 3.31
N GLY A 12 -14.78 33.25 4.02
CA GLY A 12 -15.59 33.22 5.24
C GLY A 12 -14.99 34.11 6.33
N ASP A 13 -15.84 34.80 7.08
CA ASP A 13 -15.43 35.69 8.18
C ASP A 13 -14.45 35.01 9.14
N ASN A 14 -13.37 35.72 9.47
CA ASN A 14 -12.34 35.23 10.37
C ASN A 14 -12.94 35.03 11.77
N ARG A 15 -13.21 33.78 12.15
CA ARG A 15 -13.86 33.41 13.41
C ARG A 15 -13.17 34.00 14.65
N GLY A 16 -11.87 34.29 14.57
CA GLY A 16 -11.11 34.94 15.63
C GLY A 16 -11.56 36.38 15.90
N THR A 17 -11.71 37.22 14.88
CA THR A 17 -12.10 38.63 15.05
C THR A 17 -13.54 38.75 15.54
N ALA A 18 -14.46 37.91 15.04
CA ALA A 18 -15.84 37.86 15.51
C ALA A 18 -15.96 37.50 17.01
N PHE A 19 -15.09 36.60 17.51
CA PHE A 19 -15.03 36.24 18.92
C PHE A 19 -14.51 37.39 19.80
N PHE A 20 -13.48 38.13 19.34
CA PHE A 20 -12.96 39.30 20.04
C PHE A 20 -13.98 40.44 20.12
N LEU A 21 -14.70 40.74 19.03
CA LEU A 21 -15.74 41.78 19.04
C LEU A 21 -16.90 41.44 19.97
N ARG A 22 -17.33 40.16 20.01
CA ARG A 22 -18.42 39.72 20.88
C ARG A 22 -18.08 39.87 22.37
N ASN A 23 -16.81 39.74 22.73
CA ASN A 23 -16.34 39.75 24.12
C ASN A 23 -15.53 41.01 24.49
N ILE A 24 -15.54 42.06 23.66
CA ILE A 24 -14.66 43.22 23.80
C ILE A 24 -14.79 43.94 25.16
N LYS A 25 -16.01 44.01 25.71
CA LYS A 25 -16.28 44.63 27.01
C LYS A 25 -15.53 43.92 28.16
N PHE A 26 -15.43 42.58 28.08
CA PHE A 26 -14.69 41.79 29.07
C PHE A 26 -13.19 42.05 28.97
N PHE A 27 -12.64 42.09 27.76
CA PHE A 27 -11.22 42.38 27.55
C PHE A 27 -10.82 43.79 28.00
N ILE A 28 -11.66 44.80 27.74
CA ILE A 28 -11.43 46.17 28.21
C ILE A 28 -11.47 46.22 29.75
N GLY A 29 -12.45 45.54 30.38
CA GLY A 29 -12.53 45.46 31.84
C GLY A 29 -11.32 44.78 32.48
N LEU A 30 -10.86 43.67 31.89
CA LEU A 30 -9.65 42.96 32.31
C LEU A 30 -8.41 43.86 32.20
N LEU A 31 -8.28 44.60 31.09
CA LEU A 31 -7.15 45.50 30.86
C LEU A 31 -7.09 46.61 31.92
N LEU A 32 -8.23 47.24 32.22
CA LEU A 32 -8.32 48.28 33.26
C LEU A 32 -7.98 47.73 34.65
N PHE A 33 -8.40 46.50 34.95
CA PHE A 33 -8.07 45.84 36.21
C PHE A 33 -6.56 45.59 36.36
N ILE A 34 -5.91 45.12 35.29
CA ILE A 34 -4.45 44.90 35.26
C ILE A 34 -3.70 46.22 35.46
N ILE A 35 -4.10 47.29 34.76
CA ILE A 35 -3.47 48.61 34.89
C ILE A 35 -3.61 49.12 36.33
N SER A 36 -4.79 48.99 36.94
CA SER A 36 -5.02 49.39 38.33
C SER A 36 -4.13 48.63 39.31
N GLY A 37 -4.05 47.30 39.18
CA GLY A 37 -3.19 46.46 40.04
C GLY A 37 -1.71 46.80 39.89
N LEU A 38 -1.23 47.03 38.66
CA LEU A 38 0.16 47.44 38.40
C LEU A 38 0.47 48.82 39.00
N SER A 39 -0.47 49.77 38.90
CA SER A 39 -0.30 51.11 39.46
C SER A 39 -0.17 51.07 40.98
N ILE A 40 -1.04 50.31 41.66
CA ILE A 40 -1.00 50.12 43.13
C ILE A 40 0.32 49.48 43.55
N THR A 41 0.74 48.44 42.83
CA THR A 41 1.99 47.72 43.15
C THR A 41 3.22 48.61 42.98
N THR A 42 3.25 49.42 41.93
CA THR A 42 4.36 50.36 41.65
C THR A 42 4.42 51.45 42.73
N ALA A 43 3.27 52.01 43.13
CA ALA A 43 3.21 53.00 44.21
C ALA A 43 3.66 52.42 45.56
N TYR A 44 3.26 51.19 45.87
CA TYR A 44 3.67 50.49 47.08
C TYR A 44 5.20 50.27 47.13
N LEU A 45 5.80 49.80 46.02
CA LEU A 45 7.25 49.60 45.92
C LEU A 45 8.03 50.91 46.05
N TYR A 46 7.53 52.00 45.46
CA TYR A 46 8.17 53.31 45.59
C TYR A 46 8.16 53.82 47.03
N PHE A 47 7.03 53.61 47.74
CA PHE A 47 6.90 54.04 49.14
C PHE A 47 7.80 53.24 50.10
N THR A 48 7.89 51.92 49.92
CA THR A 48 8.79 51.09 50.75
C THR A 48 10.26 51.44 50.50
N GLN A 49 10.64 51.71 49.26
CA GLN A 49 12.02 52.11 48.92
C GLN A 49 12.41 53.45 49.56
N LEU A 50 11.47 54.41 49.64
CA LEU A 50 11.71 55.70 50.29
C LEU A 50 11.93 55.56 51.81
N LEU A 51 11.09 54.73 52.46
CA LEU A 51 11.21 54.42 53.89
C LEU A 51 12.52 53.71 54.24
N ASP A 52 12.95 52.76 53.41
CA ASP A 52 14.22 52.05 53.61
C ASP A 52 15.42 52.98 53.47
N GLN A 53 15.39 53.94 52.53
CA GLN A 53 16.45 54.93 52.39
C GLN A 53 16.55 55.85 53.61
N GLU A 54 15.42 56.32 54.16
CA GLU A 54 15.44 57.11 55.39
C GLU A 54 15.99 56.31 56.58
N LEU A 55 15.57 55.06 56.74
CA LEU A 55 16.07 54.19 57.82
C LEU A 55 17.59 53.97 57.71
N LEU A 56 18.10 53.70 56.51
CA LEU A 56 19.52 53.48 56.27
C LEU A 56 20.35 54.74 56.55
N THR A 57 19.85 55.93 56.20
CA THR A 57 20.58 57.18 56.50
C THR A 57 20.63 57.49 57.99
N VAL A 58 19.58 57.17 58.74
CA VAL A 58 19.56 57.30 60.21
C VAL A 58 20.52 56.31 60.85
N GLN A 59 20.51 55.03 60.45
CA GLN A 59 21.45 54.04 60.96
C GLN A 59 22.90 54.40 60.64
N PHE A 60 23.17 54.86 59.41
CA PHE A 60 24.51 55.28 59.01
C PHE A 60 25.01 56.47 59.85
N LYS A 61 24.16 57.46 60.14
CA LYS A 61 24.52 58.57 61.04
C LYS A 61 24.82 58.08 62.45
N GLN A 62 23.99 57.18 62.99
CA GLN A 62 24.18 56.65 64.34
C GLN A 62 25.47 55.83 64.46
N GLU A 63 25.76 54.97 63.48
CA GLU A 63 27.00 54.19 63.41
C GLU A 63 28.22 55.09 63.23
N LYS A 64 28.12 56.16 62.42
CA LYS A 64 29.18 57.16 62.30
C LYS A 64 29.50 57.83 63.64
N THR A 65 28.49 58.25 64.40
CA THR A 65 28.69 58.87 65.73
C THR A 65 29.26 57.87 66.75
N ARG A 66 28.84 56.61 66.69
CA ARG A 66 29.42 55.54 67.52
C ARG A 66 30.90 55.33 67.20
N ASN A 67 31.24 55.28 65.92
CA ASN A 67 32.60 55.06 65.47
C ASN A 67 33.51 56.24 65.85
N GLU A 68 33.06 57.47 65.66
CA GLU A 68 33.80 58.68 66.09
C GLU A 68 34.05 58.68 67.60
N ASN A 69 33.07 58.27 68.41
CA ASN A 69 33.22 58.12 69.85
C ASN A 69 34.16 56.97 70.27
N LEU A 70 34.23 55.89 69.49
CA LEU A 70 35.19 54.81 69.74
C LEU A 70 36.61 55.25 69.39
N ILE A 71 36.80 56.00 68.30
CA ILE A 71 38.09 56.56 67.91
C ILE A 71 38.61 57.55 68.96
N THR A 72 37.75 58.41 69.51
CA THR A 72 38.16 59.35 70.57
C THR A 72 38.52 58.62 71.87
N LYS A 73 37.76 57.59 72.24
CA LYS A 73 38.09 56.73 73.39
C LYS A 73 39.40 55.99 73.17
N LEU A 74 39.64 55.41 71.99
CA LEU A 74 40.90 54.75 71.63
C LEU A 74 42.09 55.71 71.71
N LYS A 75 41.92 56.96 71.26
CA LYS A 75 42.96 58.00 71.38
C LYS A 75 43.25 58.39 72.84
N GLN A 76 42.24 58.38 73.71
CA GLN A 76 42.41 58.66 75.15
C GLN A 76 43.03 57.47 75.91
N THR A 77 42.71 56.23 75.55
CA THR A 77 43.26 55.04 76.20
C THR A 77 44.66 54.67 75.69
N GLY A 78 45.03 55.05 74.46
CA GLY A 78 46.35 54.79 73.87
C GLY A 78 47.52 55.59 74.44
N GLN A 79 47.31 56.36 75.53
CA GLN A 79 48.36 57.17 76.15
C GLN A 79 48.84 56.65 77.52
N GLN A 80 48.31 55.53 78.05
CA GLN A 80 48.64 55.17 79.43
C GLN A 80 48.80 53.68 79.80
N ASP A 81 48.71 52.69 78.90
CA ASP A 81 48.87 51.29 79.36
C ASP A 81 49.39 50.29 78.31
N SER A 82 50.58 49.71 78.58
CA SER A 82 51.26 48.77 77.67
C SER A 82 50.65 47.36 77.69
N GLU A 83 50.00 46.96 78.78
CA GLU A 83 49.27 45.69 78.88
C GLU A 83 47.97 45.73 78.06
N TRP A 84 47.30 46.88 78.03
CA TRP A 84 46.11 47.11 77.21
C TRP A 84 46.42 47.04 75.71
N GLU A 85 47.55 47.61 75.26
CA GLU A 85 47.99 47.50 73.87
C GLU A 85 48.21 46.02 73.46
N GLN A 86 48.83 45.22 74.32
CA GLN A 86 49.00 43.78 74.06
C GLN A 86 47.66 43.03 74.02
N GLN A 87 46.72 43.37 74.90
CA GLN A 87 45.39 42.77 74.91
C GLN A 87 44.59 43.15 73.65
N VAL A 88 44.64 44.40 73.21
CA VAL A 88 43.96 44.85 71.97
C VAL A 88 44.59 44.23 70.74
N LEU A 89 45.93 44.15 70.65
CA LEU A 89 46.62 43.50 69.54
C LEU A 89 46.32 41.99 69.48
N SER A 90 46.25 41.32 70.63
CA SER A 90 45.88 39.90 70.69
C SER A 90 44.43 39.67 70.26
N GLN A 91 43.48 40.50 70.72
CA GLN A 91 42.08 40.45 70.28
C GLN A 91 41.94 40.74 68.78
N PHE A 92 42.67 41.74 68.26
CA PHE A 92 42.70 42.05 66.83
C PHE A 92 43.26 40.89 66.00
N SER A 93 44.33 40.25 66.47
CA SER A 93 44.92 39.08 65.81
C SER A 93 43.96 37.87 65.78
N GLN A 94 43.23 37.62 66.87
CA GLN A 94 42.20 36.59 66.95
C GLN A 94 41.03 36.90 66.01
N GLN A 95 40.56 38.15 66.01
CA GLN A 95 39.49 38.61 65.13
C GLN A 95 39.91 38.48 63.65
N LYS A 96 41.14 38.87 63.31
CA LYS A 96 41.67 38.72 61.95
C LYS A 96 41.69 37.26 61.51
N LYS A 97 42.18 36.35 62.36
CA LYS A 97 42.19 34.91 62.08
C LYS A 97 40.78 34.33 61.91
N MET A 98 39.82 34.75 62.74
CA MET A 98 38.42 34.36 62.59
C MET A 98 37.82 34.87 61.28
N ASN A 99 38.11 36.11 60.89
CA ASN A 99 37.65 36.68 59.62
C ASN A 99 38.27 35.96 58.42
N GLU A 100 39.56 35.61 58.47
CA GLU A 100 40.23 34.82 57.43
C GLU A 100 39.62 33.41 57.32
N GLN A 101 39.31 32.75 58.45
CA GLN A 101 38.60 31.47 58.46
C GLN A 101 37.19 31.60 57.86
N GLN A 102 36.43 32.61 58.24
CA GLN A 102 35.10 32.88 57.65
C GLN A 102 35.20 33.14 56.14
N ALA A 103 36.18 33.91 55.68
CA ALA A 103 36.41 34.15 54.26
C ALA A 103 36.75 32.85 53.50
N SER A 104 37.57 31.98 54.09
CA SER A 104 37.89 30.67 53.51
C SER A 104 36.67 29.75 53.42
N LEU A 105 35.80 29.75 54.43
CA LEU A 105 34.55 28.99 54.44
C LEU A 105 33.57 29.52 53.39
N LEU A 106 33.42 30.84 53.27
CA LEU A 106 32.59 31.47 52.24
C LEU A 106 33.10 31.17 50.83
N ALA A 107 34.42 31.19 50.63
CA ALA A 107 35.03 30.83 49.35
C ALA A 107 34.73 29.37 48.99
N ARG A 108 34.86 28.46 49.95
CA ARG A 108 34.51 27.04 49.77
C ARG A 108 33.03 26.84 49.45
N GLN A 109 32.13 27.48 50.20
CA GLN A 109 30.69 27.42 49.94
C GLN A 109 30.32 27.96 48.56
N ARG A 110 30.95 29.05 48.11
CA ARG A 110 30.76 29.57 46.74
C ARG A 110 31.22 28.58 45.68
N GLY A 111 32.33 27.88 45.92
CA GLY A 111 32.81 26.79 45.07
C GLY A 111 31.79 25.66 44.97
N GLU A 112 31.33 25.15 46.12
CA GLU A 112 30.32 24.08 46.19
C GLU A 112 29.01 24.47 45.50
N ILE A 113 28.53 25.71 45.68
CA ILE A 113 27.32 26.21 44.99
C ILE A 113 27.54 26.29 43.47
N SER A 114 28.72 26.74 43.02
CA SER A 114 29.06 26.80 41.60
C SER A 114 29.08 25.40 40.97
N GLU A 115 29.67 24.43 41.67
CA GLU A 115 29.68 23.02 41.23
C GLU A 115 28.26 22.45 41.17
N LEU A 116 27.43 22.64 42.21
CA LEU A 116 26.05 22.18 42.23
C LEU A 116 25.21 22.79 41.09
N ASN A 117 25.38 24.08 40.81
CA ASN A 117 24.70 24.73 39.70
C ASN A 117 25.13 24.14 38.34
N SER A 118 26.42 23.82 38.18
CA SER A 118 26.90 23.17 36.96
C SER A 118 26.31 21.76 36.78
N ILE A 119 26.22 20.98 37.87
CA ILE A 119 25.60 19.65 37.87
C ILE A 119 24.11 19.75 37.57
N LEU A 120 23.42 20.75 38.13
CA LEU A 120 22.01 21.01 37.88
C LEU A 120 21.76 21.31 36.40
N ALA A 121 22.54 22.23 35.81
CA ALA A 121 22.44 22.57 34.39
C ALA A 121 22.67 21.34 33.48
N GLN A 122 23.65 20.50 33.80
CA GLN A 122 23.89 19.25 33.08
C GLN A 122 22.69 18.29 33.18
N ARG A 123 22.10 18.13 34.37
CA ARG A 123 20.93 17.28 34.58
C ARG A 123 19.70 17.80 33.86
N GLU A 124 19.47 19.11 33.86
CA GLU A 124 18.37 19.73 33.11
C GLU A 124 18.50 19.47 31.61
N GLN A 125 19.71 19.59 31.04
CA GLN A 125 19.97 19.26 29.64
C GLN A 125 19.68 17.79 29.34
N VAL A 126 20.14 16.88 30.20
CA VAL A 126 19.90 15.44 30.04
C VAL A 126 18.40 15.11 30.13
N VAL A 127 17.67 15.72 31.07
CA VAL A 127 16.21 15.55 31.18
C VAL A 127 15.49 16.05 29.93
N HIS A 128 15.90 17.21 29.40
CA HIS A 128 15.34 17.74 28.16
C HIS A 128 15.59 16.80 26.97
N GLN A 129 16.80 16.25 26.85
CA GLN A 129 17.11 15.25 25.82
C GLN A 129 16.24 14.00 25.96
N PHE A 130 16.10 13.46 27.16
CA PHE A 130 15.21 12.31 27.41
C PHE A 130 13.75 12.60 27.06
N GLN A 131 13.26 13.82 27.30
CA GLN A 131 11.91 14.22 26.91
C GLN A 131 11.73 14.25 25.38
N LEU A 132 12.72 14.76 24.64
CA LEU A 132 12.70 14.76 23.18
C LEU A 132 12.72 13.33 22.62
N GLU A 133 13.59 12.47 23.15
CA GLU A 133 13.67 11.06 22.75
C GLU A 133 12.37 10.31 23.08
N LYS A 134 11.75 10.58 24.22
CA LYS A 134 10.44 10.02 24.60
C LYS A 134 9.34 10.45 23.62
N THR A 135 9.30 11.71 23.22
CA THR A 135 8.32 12.20 22.24
C THR A 135 8.55 11.55 20.87
N SER A 136 9.80 11.50 20.40
CA SER A 136 10.14 10.87 19.12
C SER A 136 9.79 9.38 19.09
N THR A 137 10.10 8.64 20.16
CA THR A 137 9.74 7.22 20.26
C THR A 137 8.23 7.01 20.32
N GLN A 138 7.49 7.89 21.01
CA GLN A 138 6.03 7.85 21.01
C GLN A 138 5.44 8.08 19.61
N GLU A 139 5.99 9.00 18.83
CA GLU A 139 5.59 9.21 17.43
C GLU A 139 5.87 7.98 16.55
N GLN A 140 7.03 7.35 16.71
CA GLN A 140 7.38 6.11 16.02
C GLN A 140 6.40 4.98 16.36
N ILE A 141 6.04 4.82 17.65
CA ILE A 141 5.04 3.84 18.10
C ILE A 141 3.68 4.12 17.45
N ASN A 142 3.24 5.38 17.42
CA ASN A 142 1.97 5.76 16.80
C ASN A 142 1.95 5.42 15.30
N ASN A 143 3.05 5.70 14.57
CA ASN A 143 3.17 5.35 13.15
C ASN A 143 3.10 3.84 12.93
N LEU A 144 3.81 3.05 13.74
CA LEU A 144 3.76 1.60 13.68
C LEU A 144 2.36 1.07 13.97
N GLN A 145 1.65 1.62 14.95
CA GLN A 145 0.26 1.25 15.23
C GLN A 145 -0.68 1.53 14.05
N LEU A 146 -0.50 2.66 13.35
CA LEU A 146 -1.26 2.97 12.14
C LEU A 146 -0.96 1.98 11.00
N LYS A 147 0.32 1.62 10.80
CA LYS A 147 0.72 0.60 9.82
C LYS A 147 0.11 -0.76 10.13
N VAL A 148 0.15 -1.19 11.40
CA VAL A 148 -0.47 -2.45 11.84
C VAL A 148 -1.98 -2.46 11.55
N ARG A 149 -2.70 -1.37 11.86
CA ARG A 149 -4.12 -1.25 11.55
C ARG A 149 -4.40 -1.33 10.05
N SER A 150 -3.61 -0.65 9.24
CA SER A 150 -3.73 -0.67 7.78
C SER A 150 -3.53 -2.08 7.21
N VAL A 151 -2.48 -2.79 7.65
CA VAL A 151 -2.20 -4.17 7.22
C VAL A 151 -3.32 -5.11 7.67
N LEU A 152 -3.83 -4.97 8.89
CA LEU A 152 -4.94 -5.78 9.38
C LEU A 152 -6.21 -5.55 8.54
N GLN A 153 -6.49 -4.31 8.16
CA GLN A 153 -7.63 -3.99 7.29
C GLN A 153 -7.45 -4.55 5.87
N GLN A 154 -6.24 -4.49 5.32
CA GLN A 154 -5.93 -5.15 4.05
C GLN A 154 -6.14 -6.67 4.15
N LEU A 155 -5.65 -7.31 5.21
CA LEU A 155 -5.82 -8.75 5.44
C LEU A 155 -7.31 -9.13 5.45
N LEU A 156 -8.13 -8.40 6.22
CA LEU A 156 -9.57 -8.63 6.27
C LEU A 156 -10.24 -8.47 4.90
N SER A 157 -9.87 -7.45 4.12
CA SER A 157 -10.41 -7.26 2.77
C SER A 157 -10.02 -8.40 1.84
N THR A 158 -8.77 -8.85 1.87
CA THR A 158 -8.30 -9.98 1.06
C THR A 158 -8.96 -11.30 1.46
N GLN A 159 -9.22 -11.49 2.77
CA GLN A 159 -9.93 -12.66 3.27
C GLN A 159 -11.39 -12.68 2.80
N ALA A 160 -12.06 -11.52 2.81
CA ALA A 160 -13.42 -11.40 2.29
C ALA A 160 -13.47 -11.73 0.79
N SER A 161 -12.58 -11.15 -0.02
CA SER A 161 -12.48 -11.46 -1.45
C SER A 161 -12.15 -12.93 -1.71
N LEU A 162 -11.27 -13.54 -0.91
CA LEU A 162 -10.94 -14.96 -1.04
C LEU A 162 -12.16 -15.84 -0.74
N THR A 163 -12.92 -15.51 0.31
CA THR A 163 -14.17 -16.20 0.64
C THR A 163 -15.18 -16.11 -0.50
N GLU A 164 -15.36 -14.92 -1.07
CA GLU A 164 -16.24 -14.69 -2.22
C GLU A 164 -15.81 -15.56 -3.41
N THR A 165 -14.52 -15.58 -3.77
CA THR A 165 -14.02 -16.42 -4.88
C THR A 165 -14.17 -17.92 -4.62
N ILE A 166 -14.08 -18.38 -3.37
CA ILE A 166 -14.33 -19.78 -3.02
C ILE A 166 -15.80 -20.11 -3.29
N THR A 167 -16.73 -19.26 -2.83
CA THR A 167 -18.17 -19.47 -3.06
C THR A 167 -18.54 -19.42 -4.54
N GLU A 168 -17.95 -18.51 -5.32
CA GLU A 168 -18.14 -18.46 -6.77
C GLU A 168 -17.64 -19.74 -7.45
N ASN A 169 -16.49 -20.25 -7.05
CA ASN A 169 -15.95 -21.51 -7.58
C ASN A 169 -16.83 -22.71 -7.24
N GLU A 170 -17.39 -22.78 -6.03
CA GLU A 170 -18.35 -23.82 -5.64
C GLU A 170 -19.60 -23.78 -6.54
N ILE A 171 -20.14 -22.59 -6.82
CA ILE A 171 -21.28 -22.41 -7.73
C ILE A 171 -20.93 -22.86 -9.16
N ILE A 172 -19.74 -22.49 -9.65
CA ILE A 172 -19.27 -22.90 -10.98
C ILE A 172 -19.11 -24.43 -11.04
N GLN A 173 -18.52 -25.05 -10.03
CA GLN A 173 -18.37 -26.50 -9.97
C GLN A 173 -19.73 -27.21 -9.97
N ALA A 174 -20.72 -26.70 -9.23
CA ALA A 174 -22.08 -27.25 -9.24
C ALA A 174 -22.70 -27.19 -10.64
N LYS A 175 -22.56 -26.06 -11.35
CA LYS A 175 -23.02 -25.92 -12.75
C LYS A 175 -22.30 -26.85 -13.72
N VAL A 176 -20.99 -27.05 -13.55
CA VAL A 176 -20.21 -27.99 -14.36
C VAL A 176 -20.73 -29.41 -14.16
N ALA A 177 -20.98 -29.83 -12.92
CA ALA A 177 -21.53 -31.15 -12.62
C ALA A 177 -22.94 -31.32 -13.24
N GLU A 178 -23.80 -30.32 -13.14
CA GLU A 178 -25.13 -30.34 -13.77
C GLU A 178 -25.03 -30.51 -15.29
N LEU A 179 -24.20 -29.70 -15.96
CA LEU A 179 -23.98 -29.80 -17.41
C LEU A 179 -23.37 -31.14 -17.84
N GLU A 180 -22.48 -31.73 -17.03
CA GLU A 180 -21.96 -33.09 -17.28
C GLU A 180 -23.07 -34.15 -17.19
N THR A 181 -24.00 -34.02 -16.24
CA THR A 181 -25.15 -34.93 -16.15
C THR A 181 -26.08 -34.78 -17.36
N GLU A 182 -26.37 -33.55 -17.80
CA GLU A 182 -27.19 -33.27 -18.97
C GLU A 182 -26.55 -33.82 -20.25
N LYS A 183 -25.25 -33.57 -20.43
CA LYS A 183 -24.45 -34.15 -21.54
C LYS A 183 -24.55 -35.67 -21.55
N ASN A 184 -24.37 -36.33 -20.41
CA ASN A 184 -24.45 -37.79 -20.30
C ASN A 184 -25.85 -38.31 -20.63
N GLN A 185 -26.92 -37.60 -20.24
CA GLN A 185 -28.29 -37.95 -20.61
C GLN A 185 -28.52 -37.79 -22.12
N LEU A 186 -28.08 -36.69 -22.72
CA LEU A 186 -28.17 -36.45 -24.16
C LEU A 186 -27.39 -37.50 -24.96
N GLU A 187 -26.19 -37.88 -24.52
CA GLU A 187 -25.43 -38.97 -25.12
C GLU A 187 -26.16 -40.31 -25.06
N LYS A 188 -26.80 -40.64 -23.92
CA LYS A 188 -27.64 -41.84 -23.81
C LYS A 188 -28.85 -41.78 -24.75
N LEU A 189 -29.52 -40.63 -24.87
CA LEU A 189 -30.63 -40.43 -25.81
C LEU A 189 -30.18 -40.54 -27.27
N LEU A 190 -29.01 -40.00 -27.61
CA LEU A 190 -28.39 -40.15 -28.93
C LEU A 190 -28.06 -41.61 -29.23
N LYS A 191 -27.49 -42.36 -28.29
CA LYS A 191 -27.25 -43.80 -28.42
C LYS A 191 -28.56 -44.58 -28.63
N LYS A 192 -29.60 -44.27 -27.85
CA LYS A 192 -30.94 -44.85 -28.03
C LYS A 192 -31.53 -44.53 -29.40
N ARG A 193 -31.49 -43.27 -29.86
CA ARG A 193 -31.92 -42.87 -31.21
C ARG A 193 -31.13 -43.56 -32.31
N LYS A 194 -29.81 -43.73 -32.15
CA LYS A 194 -28.99 -44.51 -33.08
C LYS A 194 -29.38 -46.00 -33.07
N GLN A 195 -29.76 -46.56 -31.94
CA GLN A 195 -30.23 -47.96 -31.83
C GLN A 195 -31.66 -48.15 -32.35
N THR A 196 -32.60 -47.22 -32.14
CA THR A 196 -33.95 -47.27 -32.72
C THR A 196 -33.96 -46.90 -34.21
N ALA A 197 -33.06 -46.04 -34.66
CA ALA A 197 -32.76 -45.89 -36.08
C ALA A 197 -32.09 -47.16 -36.64
N SER A 198 -31.30 -47.88 -35.84
CA SER A 198 -30.74 -49.19 -36.20
C SER A 198 -31.77 -50.34 -36.18
N SER A 199 -32.98 -50.15 -35.62
CA SER A 199 -34.07 -51.13 -35.68
C SER A 199 -35.15 -50.78 -36.73
N SER A 200 -34.94 -49.73 -37.53
CA SER A 200 -35.80 -49.36 -38.67
C SER A 200 -35.00 -48.90 -39.90
N VAL A 201 -33.69 -49.16 -39.92
CA VAL A 201 -32.86 -48.96 -41.10
C VAL A 201 -32.05 -50.22 -41.29
N VAL A 202 -32.54 -51.07 -42.20
CA VAL A 202 -31.74 -52.05 -42.91
C VAL A 202 -30.41 -51.37 -43.26
N PRO A 203 -29.25 -51.90 -42.85
CA PRO A 203 -27.99 -51.33 -43.24
C PRO A 203 -27.89 -51.47 -44.75
N LEU A 204 -27.90 -50.35 -45.49
CA LEU A 204 -27.31 -50.33 -46.82
C LEU A 204 -25.80 -50.40 -46.63
N ASN A 205 -25.33 -51.62 -46.34
CA ASN A 205 -23.98 -52.03 -46.65
C ASN A 205 -23.86 -51.93 -48.17
N LYS A 206 -23.19 -50.87 -48.63
CA LYS A 206 -22.55 -50.64 -49.94
C LYS A 206 -22.21 -49.15 -49.92
N GLN A 207 -21.08 -48.76 -49.34
CA GLN A 207 -19.78 -48.88 -49.98
C GLN A 207 -18.67 -48.91 -48.94
N LYS A 208 -17.66 -49.76 -49.20
CA LYS A 208 -16.39 -49.80 -48.48
C LYS A 208 -15.83 -48.37 -48.34
N SER A 209 -16.00 -47.74 -47.18
CA SER A 209 -15.04 -46.74 -46.73
C SER A 209 -13.73 -47.50 -46.55
N GLN A 210 -12.82 -47.38 -47.52
CA GLN A 210 -11.44 -47.82 -47.38
C GLN A 210 -10.72 -46.84 -46.44
N THR A 211 -11.13 -46.83 -45.17
CA THR A 211 -10.18 -46.53 -44.11
C THR A 211 -9.30 -47.77 -44.00
N LEU A 212 -8.12 -47.73 -44.63
CA LEU A 212 -7.06 -48.66 -44.29
C LEU A 212 -6.85 -48.52 -42.78
N VAL A 213 -7.15 -49.58 -42.04
CA VAL A 213 -7.17 -49.63 -40.57
C VAL A 213 -5.81 -49.30 -39.95
N ASP A 214 -4.77 -49.17 -40.78
CA ASP A 214 -3.40 -48.80 -40.40
C ASP A 214 -2.82 -47.69 -41.33
N SER A 215 -3.61 -46.63 -41.57
CA SER A 215 -3.11 -45.47 -42.31
C SER A 215 -2.15 -44.65 -41.44
N ALA A 216 -0.92 -44.45 -41.93
CA ALA A 216 0.11 -43.62 -41.27
C ALA A 216 -0.29 -42.14 -41.12
N VAL A 217 -1.39 -41.71 -41.75
CA VAL A 217 -1.93 -40.35 -41.68
C VAL A 217 -3.40 -40.40 -41.26
N SER A 218 -3.85 -39.46 -40.43
CA SER A 218 -5.23 -39.30 -39.97
C SER A 218 -5.74 -37.86 -40.13
N VAL A 219 -7.07 -37.71 -40.05
CA VAL A 219 -7.76 -36.42 -39.99
C VAL A 219 -8.21 -36.19 -38.55
N GLU A 220 -7.68 -35.16 -37.91
CA GLU A 220 -7.98 -34.80 -36.53
C GLU A 220 -8.50 -33.36 -36.42
N LYS A 221 -9.15 -33.03 -35.30
CA LYS A 221 -9.64 -31.68 -34.98
C LYS A 221 -10.42 -31.02 -36.13
N LEU A 222 -11.22 -31.82 -36.85
CA LEU A 222 -12.07 -31.35 -37.94
C LEU A 222 -13.11 -30.37 -37.39
N LYS A 223 -13.16 -29.18 -37.98
CA LYS A 223 -14.14 -28.13 -37.73
C LYS A 223 -14.80 -27.77 -39.05
N ILE A 224 -16.11 -27.93 -39.12
CA ILE A 224 -16.95 -27.52 -40.24
C ILE A 224 -17.83 -26.38 -39.72
N GLN A 225 -17.80 -25.24 -40.40
CA GLN A 225 -18.63 -24.08 -40.09
C GLN A 225 -19.48 -23.75 -41.31
N SER A 226 -20.80 -23.79 -41.15
CA SER A 226 -21.76 -23.38 -42.17
C SER A 226 -22.32 -22.00 -41.82
N LYS A 227 -22.24 -21.05 -42.76
CA LYS A 227 -22.79 -19.69 -42.61
C LYS A 227 -23.13 -19.10 -43.98
N ASP A 228 -24.35 -18.58 -44.14
CA ASP A 228 -24.80 -17.79 -45.29
C ASP A 228 -24.46 -18.42 -46.67
N GLY A 229 -24.68 -19.74 -46.84
CA GLY A 229 -24.40 -20.46 -48.09
C GLY A 229 -22.91 -20.76 -48.35
N PHE A 230 -22.06 -20.55 -47.36
CA PHE A 230 -20.65 -20.94 -47.34
C PHE A 230 -20.39 -22.03 -46.30
N VAL A 231 -19.47 -22.93 -46.63
CA VAL A 231 -18.95 -23.94 -45.70
C VAL A 231 -17.45 -23.81 -45.60
N ILE A 232 -16.95 -23.55 -44.40
CA ILE A 232 -15.52 -23.48 -44.09
C ILE A 232 -15.13 -24.75 -43.36
N VAL A 233 -14.18 -25.48 -43.93
CA VAL A 233 -13.68 -26.75 -43.40
C VAL A 233 -12.24 -26.55 -42.99
N ASN A 234 -11.92 -26.89 -41.74
CA ASN A 234 -10.58 -26.87 -41.21
C ASN A 234 -10.30 -28.20 -40.53
N TYR A 235 -9.14 -28.81 -40.80
CA TYR A 235 -8.73 -30.01 -40.08
C TYR A 235 -7.22 -30.11 -39.97
N TYR A 236 -6.77 -30.97 -39.06
CA TYR A 236 -5.38 -31.28 -38.83
C TYR A 236 -5.10 -32.58 -39.56
N LEU A 237 -4.23 -32.52 -40.56
CA LEU A 237 -3.67 -33.70 -41.19
C LEU A 237 -2.51 -34.18 -40.32
N THR A 238 -2.73 -35.21 -39.51
CA THR A 238 -1.80 -35.70 -38.49
C THR A 238 -1.03 -36.92 -39.01
N ASN A 239 0.26 -37.00 -38.70
CA ASN A 239 1.11 -38.14 -38.96
C ASN A 239 1.16 -39.04 -37.72
N ASN A 240 0.72 -40.28 -37.86
CA ASN A 240 0.70 -41.29 -36.79
C ASN A 240 1.97 -42.16 -36.78
N SER A 241 2.92 -41.90 -37.68
CA SER A 241 4.19 -42.62 -37.80
C SER A 241 5.39 -41.74 -37.45
N ASP A 242 6.51 -42.36 -37.08
CA ASP A 242 7.77 -41.64 -36.82
C ASP A 242 8.48 -41.15 -38.10
N ARG A 243 8.03 -41.60 -39.27
CA ARG A 243 8.62 -41.27 -40.57
C ARG A 243 7.90 -40.08 -41.19
N LEU A 244 8.63 -39.33 -42.01
CA LEU A 244 8.06 -38.22 -42.77
C LEU A 244 7.03 -38.75 -43.78
N GLN A 245 5.78 -38.30 -43.68
CA GLN A 245 4.71 -38.67 -44.61
C GLN A 245 4.56 -37.59 -45.69
N LYS A 246 4.38 -38.03 -46.94
CA LYS A 246 4.16 -37.15 -48.09
C LYS A 246 3.03 -37.71 -48.95
N GLY A 247 2.28 -36.83 -49.59
CA GLY A 247 1.11 -37.21 -50.36
C GLY A 247 0.32 -36.00 -50.82
N ARG A 248 -0.97 -36.20 -51.12
CA ARG A 248 -1.88 -35.12 -51.51
C ARG A 248 -3.22 -35.27 -50.82
N THR A 249 -3.90 -34.16 -50.56
CA THR A 249 -5.26 -34.18 -50.01
C THR A 249 -6.20 -33.35 -50.85
N GLY A 250 -7.44 -33.79 -50.99
CA GLY A 250 -8.52 -33.07 -51.64
C GLY A 250 -9.72 -32.96 -50.73
N MET A 251 -10.49 -31.88 -50.91
CA MET A 251 -11.77 -31.68 -50.23
C MET A 251 -12.83 -31.39 -51.29
N TYR A 252 -13.95 -32.09 -51.26
CA TYR A 252 -14.99 -31.99 -52.27
C TYR A 252 -16.35 -31.85 -51.62
N LEU A 253 -17.28 -31.21 -52.33
CA LEU A 253 -18.69 -31.29 -51.99
C LEU A 253 -19.33 -32.41 -52.80
N SER A 254 -20.02 -33.31 -52.12
CA SER A 254 -20.73 -34.42 -52.71
C SER A 254 -22.19 -34.38 -52.28
N SER A 255 -23.10 -34.64 -53.22
CA SER A 255 -24.49 -34.89 -52.85
C SER A 255 -24.62 -36.26 -52.20
N ARG A 256 -25.72 -36.51 -51.47
CA ARG A 256 -26.00 -37.82 -50.89
C ARG A 256 -25.94 -38.97 -51.91
N LYS A 257 -26.35 -38.72 -53.16
CA LYS A 257 -26.33 -39.71 -54.26
C LYS A 257 -24.93 -39.95 -54.84
N ASP A 258 -24.00 -39.03 -54.59
CA ASP A 258 -22.63 -39.07 -55.14
C ASP A 258 -21.60 -39.54 -54.10
N LEU A 259 -22.02 -39.84 -52.86
CA LEU A 259 -21.15 -40.42 -51.83
C LEU A 259 -20.60 -41.79 -52.25
N GLU A 260 -21.39 -42.54 -53.02
CA GLU A 260 -21.03 -43.86 -53.55
C GLU A 260 -20.18 -43.79 -54.84
N LYS A 261 -19.89 -42.61 -55.37
CA LYS A 261 -19.05 -42.50 -56.56
C LYS A 261 -17.59 -42.40 -56.13
N ASP A 262 -16.72 -43.24 -56.69
CA ASP A 262 -15.28 -43.08 -56.48
C ASP A 262 -14.80 -41.77 -57.12
N ILE A 263 -14.04 -40.99 -56.36
CA ILE A 263 -13.43 -39.75 -56.87
C ILE A 263 -12.00 -40.07 -57.27
N PRO A 264 -11.67 -40.07 -58.59
CA PRO A 264 -10.33 -40.36 -59.03
C PRO A 264 -9.36 -39.25 -58.59
N PHE A 265 -8.11 -39.64 -58.37
CA PHE A 265 -7.04 -38.69 -58.10
C PHE A 265 -6.92 -37.67 -59.25
N ARG A 266 -6.96 -36.37 -58.92
CA ARG A 266 -6.71 -35.27 -59.86
C ARG A 266 -5.72 -34.29 -59.26
N LEU A 267 -4.72 -33.90 -60.04
CA LEU A 267 -3.65 -33.00 -59.59
C LEU A 267 -4.21 -31.61 -59.26
N ASP A 268 -5.08 -31.10 -60.13
CA ASP A 268 -5.61 -29.73 -60.08
C ASP A 268 -6.49 -29.45 -58.85
N ASN A 269 -7.13 -30.50 -58.32
CA ASN A 269 -8.10 -30.40 -57.22
C ASN A 269 -7.57 -30.94 -55.89
N SER A 270 -6.29 -31.24 -55.81
CA SER A 270 -5.62 -31.74 -54.61
C SER A 270 -4.45 -30.85 -54.22
N THR A 271 -4.11 -30.82 -52.94
CA THR A 271 -3.03 -30.02 -52.36
C THR A 271 -1.91 -30.95 -51.90
N PRO A 272 -0.64 -30.74 -52.30
CA PRO A 272 0.46 -31.55 -51.81
C PRO A 272 0.74 -31.31 -50.33
N PHE A 273 1.10 -32.36 -49.61
CA PHE A 273 1.56 -32.27 -48.23
C PHE A 273 2.86 -33.05 -47.99
N ARG A 274 3.63 -32.55 -47.01
CA ARG A 274 4.80 -33.20 -46.44
C ARG A 274 4.78 -32.90 -44.93
N ILE A 275 4.52 -33.90 -44.10
CA ILE A 275 4.24 -33.72 -42.67
C ILE A 275 5.12 -34.64 -41.80
N LYS A 276 5.71 -34.07 -40.75
CA LYS A 276 6.41 -34.84 -39.70
C LYS A 276 5.52 -35.08 -38.48
N ARG A 277 4.68 -34.10 -38.10
CA ARG A 277 3.72 -34.21 -36.99
C ARG A 277 2.29 -33.91 -37.45
N TYR A 278 2.03 -32.69 -37.89
CA TYR A 278 0.72 -32.34 -38.46
C TYR A 278 0.83 -31.16 -39.44
N ARG A 279 -0.21 -30.94 -40.24
CA ARG A 279 -0.43 -29.72 -41.02
C ARG A 279 -1.89 -29.33 -40.98
N VAL A 280 -2.17 -28.05 -40.81
CA VAL A 280 -3.53 -27.52 -40.89
C VAL A 280 -3.93 -27.38 -42.35
N ILE A 281 -5.08 -27.94 -42.70
CA ILE A 281 -5.67 -27.85 -44.03
C ILE A 281 -7.01 -27.13 -43.90
N SER A 282 -7.22 -26.12 -44.75
CA SER A 282 -8.41 -25.29 -44.75
C SER A 282 -8.95 -25.12 -46.17
N ARG A 283 -10.27 -25.18 -46.33
CA ARG A 283 -10.95 -24.82 -47.58
C ARG A 283 -12.29 -24.18 -47.30
N LYS A 284 -12.58 -23.12 -48.06
CA LYS A 284 -13.89 -22.48 -48.11
C LYS A 284 -14.62 -22.93 -49.37
N PHE A 285 -15.84 -23.42 -49.20
CA PHE A 285 -16.77 -23.70 -50.28
C PHE A 285 -17.82 -22.59 -50.35
N SER A 286 -18.18 -22.19 -51.57
CA SER A 286 -19.23 -21.22 -51.86
C SER A 286 -20.39 -21.90 -52.59
N LYS A 287 -21.60 -21.33 -52.46
CA LYS A 287 -22.83 -21.83 -53.11
C LYS A 287 -23.14 -23.28 -52.74
N VAL A 288 -23.02 -23.61 -51.45
CA VAL A 288 -23.29 -24.97 -50.95
C VAL A 288 -24.79 -25.21 -50.92
N LYS A 289 -25.24 -26.34 -51.46
CA LYS A 289 -26.65 -26.74 -51.45
C LYS A 289 -26.98 -27.48 -50.15
N ASP A 290 -28.20 -27.31 -49.67
CA ASP A 290 -28.68 -28.00 -48.47
C ASP A 290 -28.61 -29.53 -48.65
N GLY A 291 -28.20 -30.23 -47.58
CA GLY A 291 -27.99 -31.68 -47.58
C GLY A 291 -26.73 -32.16 -48.32
N SER A 292 -25.76 -31.26 -48.57
CA SER A 292 -24.44 -31.62 -49.11
C SER A 292 -23.53 -32.25 -48.05
N PHE A 293 -22.51 -32.98 -48.51
CA PHE A 293 -21.47 -33.58 -47.68
C PHE A 293 -20.10 -33.06 -48.10
N VAL A 294 -19.26 -32.75 -47.12
CA VAL A 294 -17.83 -32.50 -47.30
C VAL A 294 -17.11 -33.84 -47.30
N ARG A 295 -16.51 -34.20 -48.43
CA ARG A 295 -15.69 -35.40 -48.57
C ARG A 295 -14.21 -35.03 -48.53
N ILE A 296 -13.47 -35.62 -47.60
CA ILE A 296 -12.03 -35.44 -47.43
C ILE A 296 -11.34 -36.69 -47.97
N LEU A 297 -10.53 -36.49 -49.02
CA LEU A 297 -9.73 -37.54 -49.64
C LEU A 297 -8.25 -37.29 -49.37
N ILE A 298 -7.52 -38.36 -49.06
CA ILE A 298 -6.08 -38.31 -48.86
C ILE A 298 -5.45 -39.44 -49.67
N TRP A 299 -4.48 -39.07 -50.49
CA TRP A 299 -3.67 -39.98 -51.28
C TRP A 299 -2.24 -40.01 -50.74
N ASN A 300 -1.65 -41.20 -50.67
CA ASN A 300 -0.25 -41.38 -50.31
C ASN A 300 0.68 -40.93 -51.47
N ASP A 301 1.99 -41.12 -51.30
CA ASP A 301 2.97 -40.75 -52.33
C ASP A 301 2.90 -41.58 -53.61
N LYS A 302 2.37 -42.82 -53.51
CA LYS A 302 2.03 -43.70 -54.63
C LYS A 302 0.71 -43.33 -55.32
N LYS A 303 0.02 -42.26 -54.88
CA LYS A 303 -1.30 -41.81 -55.36
C LYS A 303 -2.43 -42.79 -55.06
N GLU A 304 -2.24 -43.69 -54.10
CA GLU A 304 -3.28 -44.60 -53.62
C GLU A 304 -4.14 -43.88 -52.58
N LEU A 305 -5.46 -44.06 -52.67
CA LEU A 305 -6.41 -43.46 -51.74
C LEU A 305 -6.31 -44.18 -50.39
N ILE A 306 -5.97 -43.44 -49.33
CA ILE A 306 -5.78 -43.99 -47.97
C ILE A 306 -6.86 -43.54 -46.99
N ILE A 307 -7.47 -42.38 -47.24
CA ILE A 307 -8.62 -41.88 -46.47
C ILE A 307 -9.65 -41.34 -47.45
N ASP A 308 -10.89 -41.75 -47.22
CA ASP A 308 -12.05 -41.21 -47.90
C ASP A 308 -13.23 -41.13 -46.92
N ASN A 309 -13.37 -39.96 -46.31
CA ASN A 309 -14.38 -39.71 -45.29
C ASN A 309 -15.33 -38.62 -45.74
N ALA A 310 -16.63 -38.87 -45.58
CA ALA A 310 -17.68 -37.89 -45.83
C ALA A 310 -18.30 -37.40 -44.53
N TYR A 311 -18.47 -36.08 -44.42
CA TYR A 311 -19.03 -35.39 -43.27
C TYR A 311 -20.20 -34.51 -43.71
N PRO A 312 -21.29 -34.42 -42.93
CA PRO A 312 -22.36 -33.45 -43.20
C PRO A 312 -21.79 -32.03 -43.27
N SER A 313 -22.27 -31.22 -44.22
CA SER A 313 -21.84 -29.82 -44.36
C SER A 313 -22.61 -28.83 -43.48
N GLU A 314 -23.59 -29.33 -42.72
CA GLU A 314 -24.49 -28.63 -41.79
C GLU A 314 -24.30 -29.13 -40.36
#